data_AF-A0A2N6TLU2-F1
#
_entry.id   AF-A0A2N6TLU2-F1
#
_cell.length_a   1.000
_cell.length_b   1.000
_cell.length_c   1.000
_cell.angle_alpha   90.00
_cell.angle_beta   90.00
_cell.angle_gamma   90.00
#
_symmetry.space_group_name_H-M   'P 1'
#
loop_
_entity.id
_entity.type
_entity.pdbx_description
1 polymer ?
#
loop_
_entity_poly.entity_id
_entity_poly.type
_entity_poly.pdbx_seq_one_letter_code
_entity_poly.pdbx_strand_id
1 'polypeptide(L)'
;MKKIFVVLMFIFYGLLNFSQAKDVKITLYDEKNFELDFNMKLMMGLTKAENDSKYEKLVNYIDENLTSKNKVSYTTNINLKKSVIEVFSENGDLLYKGKISKESAKLLSNTLELARNLPLTINGKWQERDNFFDKLTENVNITKLNGKVILSVEENAENKYGKTTIIVKNILKRELTDSEKKELLNLKEVDLLYSYKKYMESESLKGYDNEKLEIIKEDKNLKMIFERMFKDNKSIKQEIEYADDNRLKGISRRYEYGILKNETFFEDPFTVLVKQYYPDGTLMTEIHYNKGEIDGEMKGYYQNGKLKYTSPYTNGKINGHYKAYDDNGNLTEELLYKNGRFIEQIYKE
;
A
#
# COMPACT_ATOMS: atom_id res chain seq x y z
N MET A 1 -23.01 24.77 13.52
CA MET A 1 -22.10 24.42 12.41
C MET A 1 -22.14 22.90 12.26
N LYS A 2 -22.40 22.36 11.05
CA LYS A 2 -22.34 20.91 10.79
C LYS A 2 -20.88 20.46 10.89
N LYS A 3 -20.53 19.56 11.82
CA LYS A 3 -19.16 19.47 12.37
C LYS A 3 -18.21 18.59 11.55
N ILE A 4 -17.83 19.08 10.36
CA ILE A 4 -16.74 18.55 9.52
C ILE A 4 -16.87 17.02 9.37
N PHE A 5 -17.88 16.71 8.57
CA PHE A 5 -18.76 15.57 8.76
C PHE A 5 -18.11 14.18 8.71
N VAL A 6 -17.08 14.04 7.88
CA VAL A 6 -16.30 12.81 7.72
C VAL A 6 -14.83 13.15 7.94
N VAL A 7 -14.07 13.52 6.88
CA VAL A 7 -12.59 13.57 6.84
C VAL A 7 -11.89 12.23 7.18
N LEU A 8 -12.63 11.31 7.78
CA LEU A 8 -12.17 10.16 8.56
C LEU A 8 -13.11 8.95 8.33
N MET A 9 -13.64 8.76 7.12
CA MET A 9 -14.22 7.47 6.73
C MET A 9 -13.11 6.42 6.66
N PHE A 10 -11.91 6.82 6.26
CA PHE A 10 -10.63 6.78 7.01
C PHE A 10 -9.46 7.06 6.03
N ILE A 11 -9.61 8.07 5.16
CA ILE A 11 -8.64 8.51 4.13
C ILE A 11 -8.38 7.50 2.99
N PHE A 12 -8.49 6.18 3.21
CA PHE A 12 -8.77 5.14 2.21
C PHE A 12 -9.20 3.86 2.96
N TYR A 13 -10.10 3.02 2.41
CA TYR A 13 -10.24 1.64 2.90
C TYR A 13 -9.03 0.77 2.50
N GLY A 14 -8.49 0.99 1.29
CA GLY A 14 -7.47 0.10 0.73
C GLY A 14 -6.62 0.64 -0.41
N LEU A 15 -6.55 1.96 -0.60
CA LEU A 15 -5.97 2.60 -1.78
C LEU A 15 -4.50 2.13 -1.99
N LEU A 16 -3.76 1.99 -0.89
CA LEU A 16 -2.38 1.47 -0.86
C LEU A 16 -2.24 0.05 -0.30
N ASN A 17 -3.35 -0.65 -0.02
CA ASN A 17 -3.30 -2.00 0.52
C ASN A 17 -2.88 -3.07 -0.49
N PHE A 18 -2.85 -2.74 -1.79
CA PHE A 18 -2.03 -3.47 -2.78
C PHE A 18 -0.94 -2.64 -3.46
N SER A 19 -1.06 -1.30 -3.57
CA SER A 19 -0.03 -0.51 -4.28
C SER A 19 1.33 -0.44 -3.54
N GLN A 20 1.37 -0.73 -2.22
CA GLN A 20 2.63 -0.98 -1.50
C GLN A 20 3.25 -2.36 -1.78
N ALA A 21 2.48 -3.34 -2.29
CA ALA A 21 2.93 -4.72 -2.50
C ALA A 21 3.64 -4.95 -3.86
N LYS A 22 4.36 -3.93 -4.36
CA LYS A 22 5.15 -4.01 -5.60
C LYS A 22 6.53 -3.37 -5.44
N ASP A 23 7.42 -4.12 -4.78
CA ASP A 23 8.88 -3.98 -4.80
C ASP A 23 9.44 -2.55 -4.85
N VAL A 24 9.44 -1.88 -3.68
CA VAL A 24 10.24 -0.69 -3.38
C VAL A 24 9.90 0.58 -4.20
N LYS A 25 8.94 0.49 -5.13
CA LYS A 25 8.24 1.67 -5.67
C LYS A 25 6.78 1.61 -5.30
N ILE A 26 6.35 2.53 -4.45
CA ILE A 26 4.94 2.92 -4.37
C ILE A 26 4.59 3.55 -5.73
N THR A 27 4.18 2.68 -6.65
CA THR A 27 3.69 3.08 -7.95
C THR A 27 2.19 2.93 -7.89
N LEU A 28 1.52 4.01 -7.47
CA LEU A 28 0.16 4.24 -7.95
C LEU A 28 0.22 4.31 -9.48
N TYR A 29 -0.85 3.90 -10.16
CA TYR A 29 -0.86 3.74 -11.61
C TYR A 29 -0.49 5.05 -12.32
N ASP A 30 0.64 5.04 -13.04
CA ASP A 30 1.16 6.11 -13.92
C ASP A 30 0.79 7.54 -13.46
N GLU A 31 1.44 7.94 -12.36
CA GLU A 31 1.01 8.92 -11.34
C GLU A 31 0.92 10.40 -11.79
N LYS A 32 0.66 10.66 -13.08
CA LYS A 32 0.57 12.03 -13.65
C LYS A 32 -0.84 12.56 -13.87
N ASN A 33 -1.87 11.70 -13.88
CA ASN A 33 -3.24 12.09 -14.28
C ASN A 33 -4.37 11.44 -13.46
N PHE A 34 -4.09 10.85 -12.29
CA PHE A 34 -5.18 10.42 -11.40
C PHE A 34 -5.69 11.64 -10.62
N GLU A 35 -6.98 11.96 -10.76
CA GLU A 35 -7.64 12.98 -9.95
C GLU A 35 -8.89 12.37 -9.32
N LEU A 36 -9.04 12.56 -8.01
CA LEU A 36 -10.24 12.15 -7.26
C LEU A 36 -11.48 12.90 -7.77
N ASP A 37 -12.53 12.19 -8.22
CA ASP A 37 -13.79 12.85 -8.60
C ASP A 37 -14.47 13.52 -7.38
N PHE A 38 -15.41 14.47 -7.60
CA PHE A 38 -16.07 15.19 -6.50
C PHE A 38 -16.77 14.26 -5.49
N ASN A 39 -17.31 13.13 -5.96
CA ASN A 39 -18.05 12.19 -5.11
C ASN A 39 -17.07 11.35 -4.28
N MET A 40 -15.90 10.99 -4.82
CA MET A 40 -14.79 10.43 -4.03
C MET A 40 -14.23 11.46 -3.05
N LYS A 41 -13.90 12.68 -3.49
CA LYS A 41 -13.47 13.79 -2.60
C LYS A 41 -14.47 14.00 -1.47
N LEU A 42 -15.78 13.86 -1.70
CA LEU A 42 -16.80 14.03 -0.68
C LEU A 42 -16.98 12.82 0.24
N MET A 43 -16.93 11.59 -0.27
CA MET A 43 -16.89 10.37 0.55
C MET A 43 -15.63 10.32 1.45
N MET A 44 -14.51 10.88 0.97
CA MET A 44 -13.29 11.07 1.75
C MET A 44 -13.38 12.26 2.73
N GLY A 45 -14.38 13.13 2.57
CA GLY A 45 -14.52 14.40 3.29
C GLY A 45 -13.54 15.51 2.88
N LEU A 46 -12.75 15.29 1.82
CA LEU A 46 -11.81 16.27 1.23
C LEU A 46 -12.52 17.49 0.60
N THR A 47 -13.79 17.33 0.22
CA THR A 47 -14.67 18.46 -0.08
C THR A 47 -15.93 18.37 0.78
N LYS A 48 -16.63 19.50 0.92
CA LYS A 48 -17.87 19.59 1.68
C LYS A 48 -19.08 19.44 0.76
N ALA A 49 -20.14 18.82 1.25
CA ALA A 49 -21.48 18.91 0.65
C ALA A 49 -22.16 20.27 0.96
N GLU A 50 -21.43 21.39 0.91
CA GLU A 50 -22.01 22.70 1.22
C GLU A 50 -23.03 23.08 0.14
N ASN A 51 -24.31 22.96 0.51
CA ASN A 51 -25.51 23.20 -0.30
C ASN A 51 -25.83 22.15 -1.39
N ASP A 52 -25.20 20.97 -1.39
CA ASP A 52 -25.67 19.84 -2.22
C ASP A 52 -26.62 18.92 -1.41
N SER A 53 -27.93 19.16 -1.59
CA SER A 53 -29.01 18.42 -0.93
C SER A 53 -29.02 16.92 -1.23
N LYS A 54 -28.36 16.47 -2.30
CA LYS A 54 -28.19 15.05 -2.67
C LYS A 54 -27.50 14.24 -1.56
N TYR A 55 -26.63 14.87 -0.78
CA TYR A 55 -25.85 14.22 0.28
C TYR A 55 -26.40 14.48 1.69
N GLU A 56 -27.27 15.47 1.86
CA GLU A 56 -27.70 15.96 3.17
C GLU A 56 -28.36 14.87 4.03
N LYS A 57 -29.06 13.89 3.44
CA LYS A 57 -29.68 12.79 4.19
C LYS A 57 -28.66 11.78 4.73
N LEU A 58 -27.66 11.38 3.93
CA LEU A 58 -26.55 10.52 4.38
C LEU A 58 -25.69 11.22 5.42
N VAL A 59 -25.46 12.52 5.22
CA VAL A 59 -24.82 13.42 6.19
C VAL A 59 -25.61 13.42 7.49
N ASN A 60 -26.80 14.02 7.57
CA ASN A 60 -27.50 14.20 8.84
C ASN A 60 -27.67 12.86 9.61
N TYR A 61 -27.95 11.74 8.93
CA TYR A 61 -28.00 10.40 9.53
C TYR A 61 -26.73 9.99 10.30
N ILE A 62 -25.52 10.21 9.75
CA ILE A 62 -24.28 9.76 10.40
C ILE A 62 -23.92 10.67 11.61
N ASP A 63 -24.14 11.99 11.59
CA ASP A 63 -23.89 12.87 12.77
C ASP A 63 -24.89 12.55 13.88
N GLU A 64 -26.16 12.41 13.54
CA GLU A 64 -27.23 12.14 14.51
C GLU A 64 -26.98 10.82 15.25
N ASN A 65 -26.61 9.76 14.52
CA ASN A 65 -26.29 8.47 15.13
C ASN A 65 -24.96 8.50 15.91
N LEU A 66 -23.89 9.10 15.38
CA LEU A 66 -22.62 9.23 16.11
C LEU A 66 -22.73 10.13 17.35
N THR A 67 -23.59 11.15 17.35
CA THR A 67 -23.80 12.06 18.48
C THR A 67 -24.73 11.45 19.55
N SER A 68 -25.79 10.74 19.14
CA SER A 68 -26.78 10.18 20.09
C SER A 68 -26.44 8.78 20.59
N LYS A 69 -25.76 7.95 19.79
CA LYS A 69 -25.48 6.52 20.10
C LYS A 69 -23.99 6.20 20.22
N ASN A 70 -23.09 7.13 19.85
CA ASN A 70 -21.66 6.84 19.63
C ASN A 70 -21.39 5.73 18.58
N LYS A 71 -22.38 5.29 17.80
CA LYS A 71 -22.24 4.32 16.71
C LYS A 71 -23.16 4.72 15.56
N VAL A 72 -22.70 4.49 14.32
CA VAL A 72 -23.56 4.37 13.13
C VAL A 72 -23.19 3.12 12.33
N SER A 73 -24.19 2.53 11.67
CA SER A 73 -24.02 1.48 10.67
C SER A 73 -24.75 1.88 9.39
N TYR A 74 -24.19 1.56 8.22
CA TYR A 74 -24.87 1.72 6.93
C TYR A 74 -24.30 0.77 5.89
N THR A 75 -25.08 0.48 4.84
CA THR A 75 -24.64 -0.39 3.74
C THR A 75 -24.52 0.40 2.44
N THR A 76 -23.35 0.34 1.80
CA THR A 76 -23.11 0.84 0.45
C THR A 76 -23.35 -0.28 -0.55
N ASN A 77 -24.15 -0.05 -1.60
CA ASN A 77 -24.27 -0.92 -2.77
C ASN A 77 -23.70 -0.20 -4.00
N ILE A 78 -22.65 -0.78 -4.60
CA ILE A 78 -21.95 -0.23 -5.76
C ILE A 78 -22.14 -1.17 -6.95
N ASN A 79 -22.84 -0.69 -7.98
CA ASN A 79 -22.88 -1.35 -9.28
C ASN A 79 -21.72 -0.83 -10.14
N LEU A 80 -20.60 -1.55 -10.11
CA LEU A 80 -19.35 -1.13 -10.75
C LEU A 80 -19.52 -0.99 -12.28
N LYS A 81 -20.26 -1.90 -12.93
CA LYS A 81 -20.53 -1.87 -14.39
C LYS A 81 -21.33 -0.66 -14.85
N LYS A 82 -22.26 -0.15 -14.02
CA LYS A 82 -23.04 1.07 -14.30
C LYS A 82 -22.42 2.33 -13.69
N SER A 83 -21.35 2.16 -12.90
CA SER A 83 -20.72 3.19 -12.07
C SER A 83 -21.77 3.93 -11.20
N VAL A 84 -22.68 3.17 -10.57
CA VAL A 84 -23.75 3.68 -9.69
C VAL A 84 -23.51 3.25 -8.26
N ILE A 85 -23.77 4.15 -7.31
CA ILE A 85 -23.65 3.94 -5.87
C ILE A 85 -24.98 4.30 -5.19
N GLU A 86 -25.40 3.48 -4.24
CA GLU A 86 -26.59 3.65 -3.40
C GLU A 86 -26.18 3.34 -1.94
N VAL A 87 -26.58 4.17 -0.97
CA VAL A 87 -26.26 3.97 0.45
C VAL A 87 -27.55 3.91 1.26
N PHE A 88 -27.63 2.95 2.17
CA PHE A 88 -28.82 2.64 2.95
C PHE A 88 -28.55 2.68 4.46
N SER A 89 -29.53 3.11 5.26
CA SER A 89 -29.47 3.07 6.73
C SER A 89 -29.43 1.62 7.25
N GLU A 90 -29.07 1.45 8.53
CA GLU A 90 -29.22 0.17 9.25
C GLU A 90 -30.66 -0.41 9.19
N ASN A 91 -31.68 0.41 8.89
CA ASN A 91 -33.08 0.01 8.71
C ASN A 91 -33.49 -0.15 7.24
N GLY A 92 -32.59 0.08 6.28
CA GLY A 92 -32.87 -0.01 4.83
C GLY A 92 -33.36 1.29 4.16
N ASP A 93 -33.38 2.43 4.85
CA ASP A 93 -33.74 3.72 4.25
C ASP A 93 -32.69 4.14 3.22
N LEU A 94 -33.08 4.48 1.98
CA LEU A 94 -32.14 5.09 1.03
C LEU A 94 -31.66 6.46 1.57
N LEU A 95 -30.38 6.57 1.86
CA LEU A 95 -29.71 7.76 2.39
C LEU A 95 -29.06 8.60 1.28
N TYR A 96 -28.51 7.94 0.26
CA TYR A 96 -27.83 8.58 -0.87
C TYR A 96 -27.91 7.72 -2.13
N LYS A 97 -27.93 8.36 -3.30
CA LYS A 97 -27.82 7.71 -4.61
C LYS A 97 -27.06 8.60 -5.59
N GLY A 98 -26.16 8.02 -6.38
CA GLY A 98 -25.40 8.76 -7.37
C GLY A 98 -24.61 7.89 -8.34
N LYS A 99 -23.70 8.53 -9.05
CA LYS A 99 -22.68 7.88 -9.89
C LYS A 99 -21.29 8.07 -9.29
N ILE A 100 -20.36 7.23 -9.68
CA ILE A 100 -18.90 7.42 -9.53
C ILE A 100 -18.27 7.49 -10.92
N SER A 101 -17.03 7.95 -11.04
CA SER A 101 -16.29 7.86 -12.30
C SER A 101 -16.04 6.39 -12.71
N LYS A 102 -15.69 6.16 -13.99
CA LYS A 102 -15.33 4.80 -14.46
C LYS A 102 -13.99 4.37 -13.89
N GLU A 103 -13.13 5.35 -13.65
CA GLU A 103 -11.79 5.28 -13.11
C GLU A 103 -11.85 4.78 -11.66
N SER A 104 -12.76 5.37 -10.86
CA SER A 104 -13.12 4.89 -9.51
C SER A 104 -13.63 3.44 -9.53
N ALA A 105 -14.56 3.12 -10.43
CA ALA A 105 -15.12 1.77 -10.53
C ALA A 105 -14.07 0.73 -10.95
N LYS A 106 -13.14 1.10 -11.83
CA LYS A 106 -12.01 0.24 -12.24
C LYS A 106 -11.00 0.04 -11.10
N LEU A 107 -10.70 1.09 -10.33
CA LEU A 107 -9.82 1.01 -9.16
C LEU A 107 -10.37 0.04 -8.09
N LEU A 108 -11.69 0.08 -7.83
CA LEU A 108 -12.34 -0.85 -6.91
C LEU A 108 -12.29 -2.30 -7.42
N SER A 109 -12.64 -2.57 -8.69
CA SER A 109 -12.54 -3.93 -9.26
C SER A 109 -11.10 -4.47 -9.22
N ASN A 110 -10.12 -3.66 -9.64
CA ASN A 110 -8.70 -4.06 -9.63
C ASN A 110 -8.22 -4.43 -8.22
N THR A 111 -8.63 -3.68 -7.20
CA THR A 111 -8.29 -3.94 -5.78
C THR A 111 -8.81 -5.31 -5.34
N LEU A 112 -10.06 -5.64 -5.69
CA LEU A 112 -10.68 -6.93 -5.39
C LEU A 112 -10.04 -8.08 -6.19
N GLU A 113 -9.72 -7.89 -7.47
CA GLU A 113 -9.04 -8.90 -8.31
C GLU A 113 -7.64 -9.24 -7.80
N LEU A 114 -6.89 -8.24 -7.33
CA LEU A 114 -5.60 -8.44 -6.67
C LEU A 114 -5.74 -9.21 -5.35
N ALA A 115 -6.87 -9.14 -4.66
CA ALA A 115 -7.12 -9.95 -3.47
C ALA A 115 -7.21 -11.45 -3.80
N ARG A 116 -7.90 -11.81 -4.90
CA ARG A 116 -8.14 -13.21 -5.32
C ARG A 116 -6.92 -13.97 -5.86
N ASN A 117 -5.78 -13.31 -6.00
CA ASN A 117 -4.61 -13.85 -6.70
C ASN A 117 -4.92 -14.36 -8.13
N LEU A 118 -5.92 -13.77 -8.80
CA LEU A 118 -6.22 -14.07 -10.20
C LEU A 118 -5.04 -13.58 -11.06
N PRO A 119 -4.39 -14.45 -11.85
CA PRO A 119 -3.31 -14.01 -12.73
C PRO A 119 -3.89 -13.12 -13.82
N LEU A 120 -3.49 -11.84 -13.82
CA LEU A 120 -3.93 -10.82 -14.79
C LEU A 120 -3.44 -11.06 -16.23
N THR A 121 -2.78 -12.21 -16.48
CA THR A 121 -2.30 -12.65 -17.78
C THR A 121 -2.51 -14.14 -17.97
N ILE A 122 -3.06 -14.54 -19.13
CA ILE A 122 -2.94 -15.90 -19.66
C ILE A 122 -1.97 -15.82 -20.84
N ASN A 123 -0.98 -16.72 -20.89
CA ASN A 123 0.05 -16.76 -21.94
C ASN A 123 0.72 -15.40 -22.22
N GLY A 124 0.99 -14.63 -21.15
CA GLY A 124 1.64 -13.31 -21.23
C GLY A 124 0.77 -12.18 -21.81
N LYS A 125 -0.52 -12.39 -22.07
CA LYS A 125 -1.44 -11.38 -22.57
C LYS A 125 -2.55 -11.06 -21.56
N TRP A 126 -2.80 -9.78 -21.39
CA TRP A 126 -3.94 -9.26 -20.62
C TRP A 126 -5.26 -9.55 -21.37
N GLN A 127 -6.33 -9.89 -20.65
CA GLN A 127 -7.69 -9.94 -21.20
C GLN A 127 -8.65 -9.15 -20.30
N GLU A 128 -9.10 -7.99 -20.79
CA GLU A 128 -9.72 -6.93 -20.00
C GLU A 128 -11.24 -7.08 -19.79
N ARG A 129 -11.82 -8.29 -19.96
CA ARG A 129 -13.28 -8.43 -20.15
C ARG A 129 -14.03 -9.38 -19.22
N ASP A 130 -13.33 -10.24 -18.47
CA ASP A 130 -13.97 -11.43 -17.89
C ASP A 130 -13.91 -11.53 -16.35
N ASN A 131 -12.99 -10.81 -15.70
CA ASN A 131 -12.80 -10.82 -14.24
C ASN A 131 -13.58 -9.71 -13.50
N PHE A 132 -13.98 -8.64 -14.20
CA PHE A 132 -14.52 -7.43 -13.60
C PHE A 132 -15.77 -7.72 -12.75
N PHE A 133 -15.80 -7.22 -11.51
CA PHE A 133 -16.92 -7.46 -10.59
C PHE A 133 -18.18 -6.67 -11.00
N ASP A 134 -19.34 -7.34 -10.99
CA ASP A 134 -20.62 -6.70 -11.36
C ASP A 134 -21.18 -5.79 -10.24
N LYS A 135 -20.96 -6.22 -9.00
CA LYS A 135 -21.46 -5.58 -7.77
C LYS A 135 -20.42 -5.71 -6.66
N LEU A 136 -20.39 -4.67 -5.82
CA LEU A 136 -19.70 -4.62 -4.53
C LEU A 136 -20.71 -4.10 -3.49
N THR A 137 -20.77 -4.73 -2.32
CA THR A 137 -21.55 -4.30 -1.16
C THR A 137 -20.62 -4.09 0.01
N GLU A 138 -20.69 -2.93 0.67
CA GLU A 138 -19.85 -2.56 1.81
C GLU A 138 -20.72 -2.40 3.06
N ASN A 139 -20.40 -3.10 4.15
CA ASN A 139 -21.09 -2.95 5.42
C ASN A 139 -20.26 -2.09 6.38
N VAL A 140 -20.58 -0.79 6.45
CA VAL A 140 -19.77 0.22 7.13
C VAL A 140 -20.25 0.41 8.58
N ASN A 141 -19.33 0.29 9.53
CA ASN A 141 -19.57 0.56 10.94
C ASN A 141 -18.56 1.60 11.44
N ILE A 142 -19.06 2.69 12.04
CA ILE A 142 -18.22 3.70 12.71
C ILE A 142 -18.65 3.77 14.18
N THR A 143 -17.71 3.63 15.11
CA THR A 143 -17.95 3.64 16.56
C THR A 143 -16.98 4.58 17.26
N LYS A 144 -17.47 5.42 18.18
CA LYS A 144 -16.66 6.19 19.14
C LYS A 144 -16.62 5.41 20.45
N LEU A 145 -15.44 4.96 20.87
CA LEU A 145 -15.26 4.13 22.06
C LEU A 145 -14.01 4.56 22.83
N ASN A 146 -14.16 4.87 24.12
CA ASN A 146 -13.07 5.28 25.01
C ASN A 146 -12.20 6.43 24.44
N GLY A 147 -12.85 7.42 23.80
CA GLY A 147 -12.19 8.57 23.15
C GLY A 147 -11.60 8.29 21.76
N LYS A 148 -11.50 7.03 21.34
CA LYS A 148 -11.03 6.60 20.02
C LYS A 148 -12.19 6.56 19.03
N VAL A 149 -11.87 6.74 17.74
CA VAL A 149 -12.79 6.46 16.63
C VAL A 149 -12.34 5.15 15.97
N ILE A 150 -13.26 4.22 15.77
CA ILE A 150 -13.04 2.93 15.11
C ILE A 150 -13.95 2.87 13.89
N LEU A 151 -13.35 2.71 12.70
CA LEU A 151 -14.04 2.16 11.54
C LEU A 151 -13.86 0.64 11.53
N SER A 152 -14.89 -0.09 11.18
CA SER A 152 -14.78 -1.46 10.69
C SER A 152 -15.70 -1.65 9.50
N VAL A 153 -15.22 -2.35 8.48
CA VAL A 153 -15.92 -2.55 7.21
C VAL A 153 -15.76 -3.98 6.74
N GLU A 154 -16.80 -4.50 6.12
CA GLU A 154 -16.76 -5.71 5.31
C GLU A 154 -17.19 -5.37 3.88
N GLU A 155 -16.24 -5.30 2.96
CA GLU A 155 -16.47 -5.30 1.52
C GLU A 155 -16.80 -6.73 1.06
N ASN A 156 -17.86 -6.91 0.28
CA ASN A 156 -18.23 -8.17 -0.33
C ASN A 156 -18.48 -7.96 -1.83
N ALA A 157 -17.78 -8.71 -2.68
CA ALA A 157 -17.96 -8.67 -4.11
C ALA A 157 -18.07 -10.09 -4.69
N GLU A 158 -18.87 -10.25 -5.73
CA GLU A 158 -19.12 -11.53 -6.37
C GLU A 158 -19.03 -11.40 -7.90
N ASN A 159 -18.39 -12.39 -8.52
CA ASN A 159 -18.35 -12.56 -9.98
C ASN A 159 -18.42 -14.05 -10.32
N LYS A 160 -18.29 -14.42 -11.59
CA LYS A 160 -18.39 -15.82 -12.06
C LYS A 160 -17.31 -16.78 -11.52
N TYR A 161 -16.31 -16.28 -10.79
CA TYR A 161 -15.27 -17.06 -10.12
C TYR A 161 -15.54 -17.22 -8.60
N GLY A 162 -16.69 -16.76 -8.10
CA GLY A 162 -17.11 -16.88 -6.70
C GLY A 162 -16.99 -15.57 -5.92
N LYS A 163 -16.87 -15.67 -4.59
CA LYS A 163 -16.96 -14.53 -3.66
C LYS A 163 -15.59 -14.04 -3.19
N THR A 164 -15.44 -12.73 -3.10
CA THR A 164 -14.32 -12.04 -2.42
C THR A 164 -14.87 -11.22 -1.27
N THR A 165 -14.20 -11.30 -0.11
CA THR A 165 -14.53 -10.46 1.04
C THR A 165 -13.25 -9.78 1.54
N ILE A 166 -13.29 -8.46 1.75
CA ILE A 166 -12.20 -7.69 2.35
C ILE A 166 -12.72 -7.05 3.64
N ILE A 167 -12.13 -7.40 4.77
CA ILE A 167 -12.42 -6.79 6.07
C ILE A 167 -11.35 -5.74 6.36
N VAL A 168 -11.76 -4.49 6.54
CA VAL A 168 -10.88 -3.36 6.90
C VAL A 168 -11.23 -2.87 8.29
N LYS A 169 -10.23 -2.58 9.13
CA LYS A 169 -10.44 -1.98 10.45
C LYS A 169 -9.35 -0.98 10.78
N ASN A 170 -9.78 0.27 10.98
CA ASN A 170 -8.92 1.43 11.19
C ASN A 170 -9.30 2.11 12.52
N ILE A 171 -8.30 2.49 13.32
CA ILE A 171 -8.48 3.06 14.67
C ILE A 171 -7.67 4.36 14.78
N LEU A 172 -8.32 5.48 15.14
CA LEU A 172 -7.62 6.72 15.53
C LEU A 172 -7.17 6.67 17.00
N LYS A 173 -6.02 7.31 17.27
CA LYS A 173 -5.57 7.66 18.63
C LYS A 173 -6.63 8.51 19.37
N ARG A 174 -7.31 9.42 18.66
CA ARG A 174 -8.46 10.26 19.11
C ARG A 174 -9.20 10.87 17.91
N GLU A 175 -10.35 11.51 18.13
CA GLU A 175 -10.94 12.39 17.10
C GLU A 175 -10.00 13.58 16.77
N LEU A 176 -10.00 13.99 15.49
CA LEU A 176 -9.28 15.19 15.03
C LEU A 176 -10.01 16.48 15.38
N THR A 177 -9.25 17.51 15.75
CA THR A 177 -9.76 18.87 15.89
C THR A 177 -10.14 19.48 14.55
N ASP A 178 -10.99 20.50 14.57
CA ASP A 178 -11.41 21.21 13.35
C ASP A 178 -10.22 21.88 12.62
N SER A 179 -9.12 22.16 13.32
CA SER A 179 -7.87 22.67 12.73
C SER A 179 -7.08 21.57 12.01
N GLU A 180 -6.85 20.42 12.64
CA GLU A 180 -6.16 19.27 12.01
C GLU A 180 -6.95 18.72 10.83
N LYS A 181 -8.29 18.67 10.96
CA LYS A 181 -9.19 18.36 9.85
C LYS A 181 -8.94 19.35 8.70
N LYS A 182 -9.00 20.66 8.96
CA LYS A 182 -8.75 21.71 7.94
C LYS A 182 -7.34 21.64 7.33
N GLU A 183 -6.32 21.28 8.10
CA GLU A 183 -4.95 21.13 7.62
C GLU A 183 -4.85 20.01 6.58
N LEU A 184 -5.33 18.81 6.90
CA LEU A 184 -5.33 17.65 6.00
C LEU A 184 -6.10 17.91 4.69
N LEU A 185 -7.15 18.74 4.71
CA LEU A 185 -7.91 19.13 3.52
C LEU A 185 -7.09 19.92 2.48
N ASN A 186 -5.97 20.56 2.86
CA ASN A 186 -5.16 21.38 1.95
C ASN A 186 -3.90 20.65 1.44
N LEU A 187 -3.68 19.40 1.87
CA LEU A 187 -2.54 18.60 1.44
C LEU A 187 -2.79 17.99 0.04
N LYS A 188 -1.71 17.73 -0.71
CA LYS A 188 -1.78 16.88 -1.90
C LYS A 188 -1.98 15.42 -1.48
N GLU A 189 -2.43 14.59 -2.42
CA GLU A 189 -2.78 13.19 -2.14
C GLU A 189 -1.61 12.40 -1.50
N VAL A 190 -0.37 12.59 -1.96
CA VAL A 190 0.83 11.97 -1.36
C VAL A 190 1.15 12.53 0.04
N ASP A 191 1.10 13.86 0.21
CA ASP A 191 1.39 14.51 1.50
C ASP A 191 0.36 14.13 2.58
N LEU A 192 -0.91 13.98 2.16
CA LEU A 192 -2.02 13.48 2.97
C LEU A 192 -1.77 12.05 3.46
N LEU A 193 -1.32 11.16 2.56
CA LEU A 193 -1.06 9.74 2.83
C LEU A 193 0.03 9.52 3.90
N TYR A 194 1.03 10.39 4.02
CA TYR A 194 1.98 10.36 5.13
C TYR A 194 1.46 11.06 6.37
N SER A 195 0.82 12.22 6.22
CA SER A 195 0.40 13.05 7.35
C SER A 195 -0.67 12.40 8.21
N TYR A 196 -1.59 11.61 7.64
CA TYR A 196 -2.67 10.99 8.43
C TYR A 196 -2.20 9.88 9.38
N LYS A 197 -1.11 9.18 9.04
CA LYS A 197 -0.57 8.06 9.83
C LYS A 197 -0.22 8.45 11.26
N LYS A 198 0.12 9.72 11.48
CA LYS A 198 0.40 10.32 12.79
C LYS A 198 -0.79 10.22 13.76
N TYR A 199 -2.01 10.19 13.25
CA TYR A 199 -3.25 10.11 14.03
C TYR A 199 -3.79 8.68 14.19
N MET A 200 -3.26 7.73 13.43
CA MET A 200 -3.66 6.32 13.47
C MET A 200 -3.02 5.60 14.66
N GLU A 201 -3.82 4.84 15.39
CA GLU A 201 -3.33 3.87 16.40
C GLU A 201 -3.01 2.54 15.73
N SER A 202 -3.91 2.06 14.86
CA SER A 202 -3.69 0.88 14.04
C SER A 202 -4.60 0.85 12.82
N GLU A 203 -4.09 0.32 11.71
CA GLU A 203 -4.86 -0.08 10.53
C GLU A 203 -4.70 -1.59 10.32
N SER A 204 -5.72 -2.24 9.77
CA SER A 204 -5.67 -3.67 9.47
C SER A 204 -6.58 -4.04 8.30
N LEU A 205 -6.17 -5.05 7.55
CA LEU A 205 -6.94 -5.66 6.47
C LEU A 205 -6.87 -7.18 6.55
N LYS A 206 -7.97 -7.86 6.25
CA LYS A 206 -8.01 -9.30 5.95
C LYS A 206 -8.73 -9.52 4.63
N GLY A 207 -8.05 -10.15 3.67
CA GLY A 207 -8.60 -10.50 2.36
C GLY A 207 -8.91 -12.00 2.27
N TYR A 208 -10.12 -12.32 1.83
CA TYR A 208 -10.63 -13.68 1.70
C TYR A 208 -11.06 -13.96 0.26
N ASP A 209 -10.63 -15.09 -0.30
CA ASP A 209 -11.17 -15.67 -1.52
C ASP A 209 -12.00 -16.90 -1.16
N ASN A 210 -13.28 -16.93 -1.53
CA ASN A 210 -14.19 -18.06 -1.27
C ASN A 210 -14.07 -18.58 0.18
N GLU A 211 -14.20 -17.65 1.14
CA GLU A 211 -14.08 -17.85 2.61
C GLU A 211 -12.68 -18.24 3.13
N LYS A 212 -11.74 -18.62 2.26
CA LYS A 212 -10.34 -18.84 2.63
C LYS A 212 -9.63 -17.49 2.83
N LEU A 213 -9.05 -17.29 4.02
CA LEU A 213 -8.14 -16.16 4.27
C LEU A 213 -6.88 -16.31 3.41
N GLU A 214 -6.63 -15.36 2.52
CA GLU A 214 -5.44 -15.32 1.66
C GLU A 214 -4.51 -14.15 2.02
N ILE A 215 -5.00 -13.09 2.65
CA ILE A 215 -4.23 -11.85 2.87
C ILE A 215 -4.44 -11.29 4.27
N ILE A 216 -3.36 -10.84 4.90
CA ILE A 216 -3.36 -10.09 6.14
C ILE A 216 -2.51 -8.82 5.95
N LYS A 217 -2.99 -7.68 6.48
CA LYS A 217 -2.17 -6.49 6.75
C LYS A 217 -2.45 -6.00 8.17
N GLU A 218 -1.41 -5.60 8.89
CA GLU A 218 -1.50 -4.83 10.14
C GLU A 218 -0.45 -3.71 10.09
N ASP A 219 -0.84 -2.49 10.44
CA ASP A 219 0.04 -1.32 10.55
C ASP A 219 -0.19 -0.67 11.92
N LYS A 220 0.81 -0.76 12.81
CA LYS A 220 0.68 -0.41 14.23
C LYS A 220 2.06 -0.18 14.86
N ASN A 221 2.17 0.75 15.81
CA ASN A 221 3.41 1.00 16.58
C ASN A 221 4.69 1.13 15.70
N LEU A 222 4.61 1.90 14.61
CA LEU A 222 5.69 2.05 13.62
C LEU A 222 6.16 0.75 12.94
N LYS A 223 5.38 -0.33 13.00
CA LYS A 223 5.58 -1.55 12.21
C LYS A 223 4.38 -1.82 11.30
N MET A 224 4.64 -2.04 10.02
CA MET A 224 3.66 -2.60 9.08
C MET A 224 4.05 -4.03 8.73
N ILE A 225 3.09 -4.94 8.74
CA ILE A 225 3.23 -6.32 8.26
C ILE A 225 2.17 -6.52 7.17
N PHE A 226 2.60 -7.01 6.02
CA PHE A 226 1.73 -7.50 4.95
C PHE A 226 2.10 -8.95 4.65
N GLU A 227 1.13 -9.84 4.58
CA GLU A 227 1.35 -11.24 4.23
C GLU A 227 0.26 -11.73 3.26
N ARG A 228 0.70 -12.30 2.14
CA ARG A 228 -0.14 -13.03 1.19
C ARG A 228 0.18 -14.51 1.28
N MET A 229 -0.80 -15.31 1.65
CA MET A 229 -0.78 -16.77 1.67
C MET A 229 -1.27 -17.32 0.33
N PHE A 230 -0.69 -18.45 -0.08
CA PHE A 230 -1.00 -19.16 -1.32
C PHE A 230 -1.56 -20.56 -1.00
N LYS A 231 -1.32 -21.54 -1.87
CA LYS A 231 -1.50 -22.97 -1.57
C LYS A 231 -0.25 -23.52 -0.85
N ASP A 232 -0.36 -24.73 -0.30
CA ASP A 232 0.75 -25.47 0.32
C ASP A 232 1.44 -24.74 1.49
N ASN A 233 0.71 -23.92 2.25
CA ASN A 233 1.22 -23.05 3.34
C ASN A 233 2.35 -22.08 2.93
N LYS A 234 2.55 -21.85 1.63
CA LYS A 234 3.47 -20.85 1.10
C LYS A 234 2.92 -19.45 1.33
N SER A 235 3.77 -18.50 1.74
CA SER A 235 3.44 -17.08 1.77
C SER A 235 4.54 -16.20 1.21
N ILE A 236 4.18 -15.00 0.77
CA ILE A 236 5.09 -13.87 0.59
C ILE A 236 4.71 -12.84 1.66
N LYS A 237 5.70 -12.42 2.44
CA LYS A 237 5.52 -11.51 3.57
C LYS A 237 6.47 -10.31 3.44
N GLN A 238 5.97 -9.13 3.78
CA GLN A 238 6.76 -7.92 3.92
C GLN A 238 6.58 -7.39 5.35
N GLU A 239 7.67 -7.00 5.99
CA GLU A 239 7.64 -6.20 7.21
C GLU A 239 8.31 -4.86 6.93
N ILE A 240 7.70 -3.76 7.34
CA ILE A 240 8.33 -2.42 7.33
C ILE A 240 8.40 -1.92 8.76
N GLU A 241 9.59 -1.50 9.16
CA GLU A 241 9.91 -0.91 10.47
C GLU A 241 10.32 0.55 10.23
N TYR A 242 9.49 1.49 10.70
CA TYR A 242 9.66 2.93 10.48
C TYR A 242 10.44 3.57 11.62
N ALA A 243 11.33 4.51 11.31
CA ALA A 243 12.18 5.17 12.29
C ALA A 243 11.41 6.17 13.19
N ASP A 244 10.36 6.80 12.67
CA ASP A 244 9.56 7.81 13.38
C ASP A 244 8.13 7.95 12.82
N ASP A 245 7.27 8.72 13.50
CA ASP A 245 5.86 8.97 13.16
C ASP A 245 5.63 9.65 11.79
N ASN A 246 6.64 10.24 11.15
CA ASN A 246 6.55 10.72 9.75
C ASN A 246 6.65 9.57 8.74
N ARG A 247 7.23 8.43 9.13
CA ARG A 247 7.33 7.19 8.33
C ARG A 247 8.08 7.31 6.99
N LEU A 248 8.77 8.42 6.77
CA LEU A 248 9.62 8.66 5.60
C LEU A 248 10.93 7.85 5.65
N LYS A 249 11.32 7.29 6.80
CA LYS A 249 12.56 6.53 6.96
C LYS A 249 12.30 5.18 7.61
N GLY A 250 13.05 4.15 7.23
CA GLY A 250 12.89 2.82 7.83
C GLY A 250 13.59 1.68 7.08
N ILE A 251 13.22 0.45 7.44
CA ILE A 251 13.72 -0.80 6.86
C ILE A 251 12.51 -1.65 6.40
N SER A 252 12.48 -2.01 5.13
CA SER A 252 11.54 -2.98 4.55
C SER A 252 12.24 -4.34 4.39
N ARG A 253 11.70 -5.40 4.99
CA ARG A 253 12.19 -6.79 4.88
C ARG A 253 11.21 -7.62 4.07
N ARG A 254 11.65 -8.26 2.99
CA ARG A 254 10.82 -9.17 2.18
C ARG A 254 11.20 -10.62 2.40
N TYR A 255 10.21 -11.43 2.73
CA TYR A 255 10.31 -12.88 2.89
C TYR A 255 9.48 -13.58 1.80
N GLU A 256 9.97 -14.72 1.33
CA GLU A 256 9.27 -15.61 0.39
C GLU A 256 9.43 -17.05 0.91
N TYR A 257 8.30 -17.72 1.16
CA TYR A 257 8.22 -19.05 1.76
C TYR A 257 8.98 -19.17 3.10
N GLY A 258 8.92 -18.10 3.91
CA GLY A 258 9.62 -17.97 5.19
C GLY A 258 11.08 -17.51 5.08
N ILE A 259 11.69 -17.56 3.89
CA ILE A 259 13.10 -17.21 3.66
C ILE A 259 13.21 -15.70 3.42
N LEU A 260 14.08 -15.01 4.18
CA LEU A 260 14.43 -13.61 3.93
C LEU A 260 15.11 -13.49 2.55
N LYS A 261 14.57 -12.64 1.67
CA LYS A 261 15.12 -12.39 0.32
C LYS A 261 15.87 -11.08 0.23
N ASN A 262 15.33 -10.03 0.86
CA ASN A 262 15.99 -8.73 0.91
C ASN A 262 15.63 -7.92 2.16
N GLU A 263 16.53 -7.01 2.51
CA GLU A 263 16.26 -5.82 3.31
C GLU A 263 16.51 -4.57 2.46
N THR A 264 15.65 -3.58 2.59
CA THR A 264 15.72 -2.29 1.90
C THR A 264 15.61 -1.18 2.92
N PHE A 265 16.69 -0.43 3.09
CA PHE A 265 16.76 0.78 3.92
C PHE A 265 16.37 1.98 3.04
N PHE A 266 15.45 2.81 3.50
CA PHE A 266 14.88 3.90 2.71
C PHE A 266 14.84 5.23 3.46
N GLU A 267 14.94 6.30 2.69
CA GLU A 267 14.58 7.68 3.03
C GLU A 267 13.73 8.23 1.88
N ASP A 268 12.40 8.12 2.01
CA ASP A 268 11.41 8.32 0.96
C ASP A 268 11.56 9.70 0.27
N PRO A 269 11.53 9.78 -1.08
CA PRO A 269 11.16 8.73 -2.05
C PRO A 269 12.34 7.80 -2.47
N PHE A 270 13.44 7.78 -1.73
CA PHE A 270 14.67 7.10 -2.14
C PHE A 270 14.98 5.83 -1.34
N THR A 271 15.48 4.83 -2.05
CA THR A 271 16.27 3.76 -1.44
C THR A 271 17.66 4.29 -1.08
N VAL A 272 18.22 3.83 0.03
CA VAL A 272 19.59 4.14 0.49
C VAL A 272 20.48 2.90 0.44
N LEU A 273 19.96 1.73 0.82
CA LEU A 273 20.71 0.48 0.83
C LEU A 273 19.78 -0.70 0.56
N VAL A 274 20.19 -1.61 -0.33
CA VAL A 274 19.56 -2.93 -0.50
C VAL A 274 20.56 -4.00 -0.11
N LYS A 275 20.14 -4.91 0.77
CA LYS A 275 20.84 -6.17 1.05
C LYS A 275 19.99 -7.31 0.48
N GLN A 276 20.61 -8.24 -0.23
CA GLN A 276 19.94 -9.46 -0.72
C GLN A 276 20.58 -10.68 -0.09
N TYR A 277 19.81 -11.75 0.11
CA TYR A 277 20.23 -12.91 0.91
C TYR A 277 20.08 -14.23 0.16
N TYR A 278 21.01 -15.15 0.43
CA TYR A 278 20.95 -16.56 0.04
C TYR A 278 19.84 -17.31 0.83
N PRO A 279 19.40 -18.50 0.37
CA PRO A 279 18.34 -19.26 1.06
C PRO A 279 18.63 -19.67 2.51
N ASP A 280 19.89 -19.67 2.93
CA ASP A 280 20.36 -19.94 4.30
C ASP A 280 20.47 -18.67 5.18
N GLY A 281 20.18 -17.49 4.63
CA GLY A 281 20.31 -16.20 5.31
C GLY A 281 21.69 -15.54 5.18
N THR A 282 22.64 -16.14 4.45
CA THR A 282 23.93 -15.50 4.16
C THR A 282 23.73 -14.28 3.26
N LEU A 283 24.41 -13.17 3.54
CA LEU A 283 24.40 -11.99 2.68
C LEU A 283 24.94 -12.37 1.28
N MET A 284 24.21 -12.02 0.24
CA MET A 284 24.55 -12.30 -1.17
C MET A 284 25.05 -11.04 -1.89
N THR A 285 24.35 -9.92 -1.71
CA THR A 285 24.76 -8.61 -2.23
C THR A 285 24.42 -7.48 -1.27
N GLU A 286 25.18 -6.40 -1.36
CA GLU A 286 24.94 -5.12 -0.70
C GLU A 286 25.10 -4.00 -1.74
N ILE A 287 24.08 -3.16 -1.90
CA ILE A 287 23.99 -2.15 -2.97
C ILE A 287 23.58 -0.80 -2.36
N HIS A 288 24.48 0.17 -2.41
CA HIS A 288 24.24 1.54 -1.94
C HIS A 288 23.60 2.40 -3.03
N TYR A 289 22.70 3.30 -2.63
CA TYR A 289 21.91 4.15 -3.51
C TYR A 289 21.91 5.61 -3.03
N ASN A 290 21.93 6.53 -3.99
CA ASN A 290 21.77 7.97 -3.77
C ASN A 290 20.75 8.50 -4.79
N LYS A 291 19.67 9.13 -4.30
CA LYS A 291 18.60 9.74 -5.12
C LYS A 291 17.98 8.80 -6.20
N GLY A 292 18.05 7.48 -5.98
CA GLY A 292 17.50 6.46 -6.87
C GLY A 292 18.49 5.85 -7.87
N GLU A 293 19.73 6.33 -7.94
CA GLU A 293 20.82 5.69 -8.69
C GLU A 293 21.76 4.92 -7.74
N ILE A 294 22.50 3.92 -8.25
CA ILE A 294 23.55 3.24 -7.48
C ILE A 294 24.73 4.19 -7.32
N ASP A 295 25.18 4.41 -6.08
CA ASP A 295 26.22 5.37 -5.74
C ASP A 295 26.95 4.90 -4.47
N GLY A 296 28.27 4.94 -4.48
CA GLY A 296 29.09 4.27 -3.46
C GLY A 296 29.43 2.81 -3.82
N GLU A 297 29.76 2.00 -2.82
CA GLU A 297 30.32 0.66 -3.03
C GLU A 297 29.23 -0.42 -3.11
N MET A 298 29.21 -1.17 -4.21
CA MET A 298 28.40 -2.39 -4.37
C MET A 298 29.27 -3.62 -4.08
N LYS A 299 28.77 -4.53 -3.24
CA LYS A 299 29.46 -5.76 -2.85
C LYS A 299 28.65 -6.99 -3.24
N GLY A 300 29.34 -8.02 -3.68
CA GLY A 300 28.81 -9.38 -3.79
C GLY A 300 29.60 -10.32 -2.91
N TYR A 301 28.95 -11.36 -2.43
CA TYR A 301 29.52 -12.37 -1.54
C TYR A 301 29.26 -13.78 -2.08
N TYR A 302 30.04 -14.74 -1.63
CA TYR A 302 29.79 -16.18 -1.80
C TYR A 302 28.86 -16.69 -0.69
N GLN A 303 28.24 -17.84 -0.91
CA GLN A 303 27.39 -18.51 0.09
C GLN A 303 28.18 -18.98 1.34
N ASN A 304 29.52 -19.00 1.28
CA ASN A 304 30.38 -19.19 2.46
C ASN A 304 30.66 -17.88 3.26
N GLY A 305 29.97 -16.79 2.91
CA GLY A 305 30.08 -15.47 3.55
C GLY A 305 31.28 -14.63 3.12
N LYS A 306 32.22 -15.16 2.32
CA LYS A 306 33.38 -14.39 1.85
C LYS A 306 33.00 -13.40 0.76
N LEU A 307 33.78 -12.32 0.67
CA LEU A 307 33.68 -11.33 -0.39
C LEU A 307 33.94 -11.98 -1.75
N LYS A 308 33.07 -11.74 -2.72
CA LYS A 308 33.17 -12.23 -4.10
C LYS A 308 33.57 -11.13 -5.08
N TYR A 309 33.04 -9.92 -4.90
CA TYR A 309 33.48 -8.74 -5.64
C TYR A 309 33.19 -7.44 -4.89
N THR A 310 33.94 -6.39 -5.23
CA THR A 310 33.67 -4.98 -4.91
C THR A 310 33.61 -4.17 -6.19
N SER A 311 32.59 -3.35 -6.34
CA SER A 311 32.36 -2.49 -7.52
C SER A 311 31.99 -1.07 -7.06
N PRO A 312 32.87 -0.07 -7.24
CA PRO A 312 32.58 1.32 -6.86
C PRO A 312 31.73 2.00 -7.94
N TYR A 313 30.59 2.57 -7.55
CA TYR A 313 29.70 3.31 -8.43
C TYR A 313 29.70 4.82 -8.12
N THR A 314 29.43 5.62 -9.14
CA THR A 314 29.14 7.05 -9.02
C THR A 314 28.08 7.43 -10.05
N ASN A 315 26.94 8.00 -9.62
CA ASN A 315 25.80 8.34 -10.50
C ASN A 315 25.42 7.18 -11.46
N GLY A 316 25.09 6.01 -10.88
CA GLY A 316 24.66 4.81 -11.59
C GLY A 316 25.73 4.10 -12.42
N LYS A 317 26.99 4.57 -12.43
CA LYS A 317 28.06 4.06 -13.30
C LYS A 317 29.27 3.60 -12.50
N ILE A 318 29.81 2.44 -12.85
CA ILE A 318 31.05 1.94 -12.25
C ILE A 318 32.23 2.89 -12.55
N ASN A 319 32.97 3.26 -11.51
CA ASN A 319 33.92 4.36 -11.54
C ASN A 319 34.97 4.17 -10.42
N GLY A 320 36.11 3.58 -10.77
CA GLY A 320 37.14 3.12 -9.84
C GLY A 320 37.56 1.68 -10.12
N HIS A 321 38.13 1.02 -9.11
CA HIS A 321 38.68 -0.33 -9.21
C HIS A 321 37.59 -1.38 -8.92
N TYR A 322 37.16 -2.13 -9.93
CA TYR A 322 36.47 -3.39 -9.73
C TYR A 322 37.47 -4.45 -9.27
N LYS A 323 37.11 -5.24 -8.25
CA LYS A 323 37.91 -6.37 -7.78
C LYS A 323 37.01 -7.59 -7.65
N ALA A 324 37.45 -8.73 -8.15
CA ALA A 324 36.82 -10.03 -7.94
C ALA A 324 37.76 -10.98 -7.19
N TYR A 325 37.16 -11.91 -6.45
CA TYR A 325 37.86 -12.84 -5.56
C TYR A 325 37.36 -14.28 -5.78
N ASP A 326 38.16 -15.28 -5.43
CA ASP A 326 37.72 -16.68 -5.38
C ASP A 326 36.95 -17.00 -4.06
N ASP A 327 36.50 -18.24 -3.91
CA ASP A 327 35.82 -18.69 -2.68
C ASP A 327 36.80 -18.99 -1.52
N ASN A 328 38.11 -18.83 -1.73
CA ASN A 328 39.12 -18.81 -0.67
C ASN A 328 39.30 -17.39 -0.09
N GLY A 329 39.14 -16.35 -0.90
CA GLY A 329 39.37 -14.94 -0.59
C GLY A 329 40.56 -14.33 -1.33
N ASN A 330 41.18 -15.06 -2.27
CA ASN A 330 42.26 -14.58 -3.13
C ASN A 330 41.70 -13.62 -4.18
N LEU A 331 42.44 -12.55 -4.51
CA LEU A 331 42.09 -11.69 -5.65
C LEU A 331 42.30 -12.46 -6.96
N THR A 332 41.29 -12.53 -7.82
CA THR A 332 41.36 -13.23 -9.13
C THR A 332 41.36 -12.27 -10.31
N GLU A 333 40.80 -11.06 -10.15
CA GLU A 333 40.73 -10.05 -11.20
C GLU A 333 40.63 -8.64 -10.61
N GLU A 334 41.36 -7.68 -11.18
CA GLU A 334 41.19 -6.25 -10.90
C GLU A 334 41.13 -5.44 -12.21
N LEU A 335 40.09 -4.63 -12.36
CA LEU A 335 39.80 -3.86 -13.58
C LEU A 335 39.54 -2.40 -13.21
N LEU A 336 40.17 -1.46 -13.92
CA LEU A 336 39.89 -0.03 -13.77
C LEU A 336 38.73 0.39 -14.69
N TYR A 337 37.74 1.05 -14.11
CA TYR A 337 36.63 1.68 -14.82
C TYR A 337 36.58 3.18 -14.57
N LYS A 338 36.11 3.95 -15.56
CA LYS A 338 35.85 5.39 -15.43
C LYS A 338 34.55 5.75 -16.13
N ASN A 339 33.62 6.36 -15.40
CA ASN A 339 32.28 6.76 -15.90
C ASN A 339 31.53 5.62 -16.65
N GLY A 340 31.62 4.39 -16.16
CA GLY A 340 30.98 3.20 -16.74
C GLY A 340 31.72 2.56 -17.92
N ARG A 341 32.91 3.06 -18.30
CA ARG A 341 33.76 2.47 -19.34
C ARG A 341 34.94 1.75 -18.71
N PHE A 342 35.22 0.54 -19.18
CA PHE A 342 36.47 -0.16 -18.92
C PHE A 342 37.65 0.66 -19.46
N ILE A 343 38.74 0.71 -18.70
CA ILE A 343 39.98 1.42 -19.04
C ILE A 343 41.13 0.44 -19.23
N GLU A 344 41.41 -0.39 -18.22
CA GLU A 344 42.51 -1.34 -18.24
C GLU A 344 42.27 -2.51 -17.25
N GLN A 345 42.90 -3.65 -17.54
CA GLN A 345 42.98 -4.78 -16.61
C GLN A 345 44.28 -4.63 -15.81
N ILE A 346 44.15 -4.39 -14.51
CA ILE A 346 45.27 -4.21 -13.58
C ILE A 346 45.80 -5.58 -13.14
N TYR A 347 44.92 -6.55 -12.93
CA TYR A 347 45.27 -7.90 -12.49
C TYR A 347 44.36 -8.96 -13.11
N LYS A 348 44.95 -10.14 -13.33
CA LYS A 348 44.27 -11.41 -13.58
C LYS A 348 45.15 -12.55 -13.08
N GLU A 349 44.52 -13.59 -12.54
CA GLU A 349 45.13 -14.90 -12.28
C GLU A 349 45.12 -15.78 -13.56
#